data_AF-A0A076HJ20-F1
#
_entry.id   AF-A0A076HJ20-F1
#
_cell.length_a   1.000
_cell.length_b   1.000
_cell.length_c   1.000
_cell.angle_alpha   90.00
_cell.angle_beta   90.00
_cell.angle_gamma   90.00
#
_symmetry.space_group_name_H-M   'P 1'
#
loop_
_entity.id
_entity.type
_entity.pdbx_description
1 polymer ?
#
loop_
_entity_poly.entity_id
_entity_poly.type
_entity_poly.pdbx_seq_one_letter_code
_entity_poly.pdbx_strand_id
1 'polypeptide(L)'
;MLQMVLLPVTVGVVLKRGLPGVAQRIEPVMPPLAVMAIVMVVSSIVGSQTAVLRQQGPVLVLACLLLHGGGFLLGWLIPRLAGQSVQAQRTISIEVGMQNSGLAVVLARSGGFASPLTALPGAISAVIHCLIGSTLAAVWRRQPRSNRM
;
A
#
# COMPACT_ATOMS: atom_id res chain seq x y z
N MET A 1 -6.18 -1.70 -16.09
CA MET A 1 -7.09 -1.48 -14.93
C MET A 1 -8.24 -2.46 -14.89
N LEU A 2 -9.01 -2.60 -15.98
CA LEU A 2 -10.16 -3.50 -16.07
C LEU A 2 -9.85 -4.94 -15.63
N GLN A 3 -8.87 -5.59 -16.28
CA GLN A 3 -8.54 -6.99 -16.00
C GLN A 3 -7.83 -7.19 -14.66
N MET A 4 -7.01 -6.23 -14.23
CA MET A 4 -6.10 -6.38 -13.08
C MET A 4 -6.72 -5.98 -11.74
N VAL A 5 -7.77 -5.15 -11.75
CA VAL A 5 -8.39 -4.62 -10.51
C VAL A 5 -9.90 -4.79 -10.55
N LEU A 6 -10.57 -4.22 -11.55
CA LEU A 6 -12.04 -4.17 -11.56
C LEU A 6 -12.64 -5.58 -11.62
N LEU A 7 -12.16 -6.43 -12.53
CA LEU A 7 -12.68 -7.79 -12.68
C LEU A 7 -12.50 -8.61 -11.38
N PRO A 8 -11.30 -8.74 -10.77
CA PRO A 8 -11.14 -9.47 -9.51
C PRO A 8 -11.97 -8.90 -8.35
N VAL A 9 -12.05 -7.56 -8.23
CA VAL A 9 -12.83 -6.91 -7.17
C VAL A 9 -14.32 -7.18 -7.35
N THR A 10 -14.85 -7.03 -8.57
CA THR A 10 -16.25 -7.33 -8.87
C THR A 10 -16.58 -8.79 -8.59
N VAL A 11 -15.73 -9.73 -9.00
CA VAL A 11 -15.90 -11.16 -8.70
C VAL A 11 -15.91 -11.40 -7.20
N GLY A 12 -14.98 -10.81 -6.45
CA GLY A 12 -14.94 -10.92 -4.98
C GLY A 12 -16.19 -10.37 -4.30
N VAL A 13 -16.71 -9.23 -4.76
CA VAL A 13 -17.94 -8.62 -4.24
C VAL A 13 -19.16 -9.50 -4.56
N VAL A 14 -19.27 -10.02 -5.78
CA VAL A 14 -20.36 -10.92 -6.18
C VAL A 14 -20.29 -12.22 -5.39
N LEU A 15 -19.10 -12.81 -5.20
CA LEU A 15 -18.89 -14.00 -4.38
C LEU A 15 -19.32 -13.76 -2.92
N LYS A 16 -18.90 -12.64 -2.32
CA LYS A 16 -19.25 -12.33 -0.92
C LYS A 16 -20.75 -12.08 -0.74
N ARG A 17 -21.44 -11.57 -1.76
CA ARG A 17 -22.91 -11.40 -1.77
C ARG A 17 -23.67 -12.70 -2.04
N GLY A 18 -23.21 -13.52 -2.99
CA GLY A 18 -23.92 -14.73 -3.43
C GLY A 18 -23.62 -15.99 -2.62
N LEU A 19 -22.40 -16.12 -2.09
CA LEU A 19 -21.93 -17.29 -1.34
C LEU A 19 -21.18 -16.87 -0.06
N PRO A 20 -21.86 -16.19 0.91
CA PRO A 20 -21.20 -15.63 2.10
C PRO A 20 -20.50 -16.69 2.96
N GLY A 21 -21.02 -17.92 3.01
CA GLY A 21 -20.38 -19.02 3.74
C GLY A 21 -19.02 -19.45 3.15
N VAL A 22 -18.86 -19.37 1.83
CA VAL A 22 -17.55 -19.59 1.17
C VAL A 22 -16.64 -18.42 1.46
N ALA A 23 -17.14 -17.18 1.33
CA ALA A 23 -16.37 -15.97 1.59
C ALA A 23 -15.79 -15.93 3.02
N GLN A 24 -16.60 -16.31 4.03
CA GLN A 24 -16.15 -16.36 5.43
C GLN A 24 -15.07 -17.41 5.68
N ARG A 25 -15.07 -18.54 4.94
CA ARG A 25 -14.03 -19.57 5.07
C ARG A 25 -12.69 -19.14 4.48
N ILE A 26 -12.72 -18.35 3.40
CA ILE A 26 -11.49 -17.88 2.72
C ILE A 26 -10.92 -16.60 3.34
N GLU A 27 -11.77 -15.75 3.95
CA GLU A 27 -11.36 -14.43 4.48
C GLU A 27 -10.16 -14.49 5.46
N PRO A 28 -10.04 -15.48 6.37
CA PRO A 28 -8.88 -15.58 7.26
C PRO A 28 -7.55 -15.83 6.54
N VAL A 29 -7.57 -16.50 5.38
CA VAL A 29 -6.35 -16.82 4.61
C VAL A 29 -5.99 -15.75 3.57
N MET A 30 -6.89 -14.80 3.29
CA MET A 30 -6.63 -13.73 2.32
C MET A 30 -5.49 -12.78 2.73
N PRO A 31 -5.41 -12.27 3.99
CA PRO A 31 -4.32 -11.39 4.39
C PRO A 31 -2.92 -12.02 4.25
N PRO A 32 -2.61 -13.22 4.77
CA PRO A 32 -1.29 -13.80 4.60
C PRO A 32 -0.98 -14.15 3.13
N LEU A 33 -1.97 -14.57 2.36
CA LEU A 33 -1.80 -14.80 0.92
C LEU A 33 -1.43 -13.52 0.17
N ALA A 34 -2.08 -12.39 0.47
CA ALA A 34 -1.78 -11.09 -0.11
C ALA A 34 -0.36 -10.61 0.25
N VAL A 35 0.05 -10.81 1.52
CA VAL A 35 1.42 -10.51 1.96
C VAL A 35 2.44 -11.36 1.22
N MET A 36 2.20 -12.66 1.08
CA MET A 36 3.09 -13.56 0.34
C MET A 36 3.21 -13.14 -1.13
N ALA A 37 2.09 -12.80 -1.77
CA ALA A 37 2.06 -12.34 -3.15
C ALA A 37 2.89 -11.06 -3.35
N ILE A 38 2.69 -10.03 -2.52
CA ILE A 38 3.44 -8.78 -2.66
C ILE A 38 4.93 -8.96 -2.37
N VAL A 39 5.29 -9.78 -1.37
CA VAL A 39 6.70 -10.11 -1.06
C VAL A 39 7.38 -10.80 -2.25
N MET A 40 6.71 -11.75 -2.90
CA MET A 40 7.25 -12.40 -4.11
C MET A 40 7.45 -11.40 -5.26
N VAL A 41 6.49 -10.52 -5.50
CA VAL A 41 6.58 -9.49 -6.56
C VAL A 41 7.74 -8.53 -6.30
N VAL A 42 7.84 -8.01 -5.08
CA VAL A 42 8.92 -7.09 -4.67
C VAL A 42 10.28 -7.79 -4.78
N SER A 43 10.39 -9.02 -4.28
CA SER A 43 11.65 -9.79 -4.31
C SER A 43 12.12 -10.07 -5.73
N SER A 44 11.19 -10.41 -6.64
CA SER A 44 11.49 -10.61 -8.06
C SER A 44 12.08 -9.34 -8.70
N ILE A 45 11.46 -8.18 -8.43
CA ILE A 45 11.92 -6.90 -9.00
C ILE A 45 13.29 -6.52 -8.46
N VAL A 46 13.44 -6.55 -7.13
CA VAL A 46 14.70 -6.21 -6.45
C VAL A 46 15.83 -7.13 -6.90
N GLY A 47 15.58 -8.44 -6.98
CA GLY A 47 16.56 -9.43 -7.43
C GLY A 47 17.01 -9.22 -8.88
N SER A 48 16.08 -8.83 -9.77
CA SER A 48 16.39 -8.57 -11.18
C SER A 48 17.12 -7.24 -11.44
N GLN A 49 17.08 -6.28 -10.49
CA GLN A 49 17.59 -4.91 -10.69
C GLN A 49 18.69 -4.51 -9.69
N THR A 50 19.45 -5.48 -9.18
CA THR A 50 20.47 -5.25 -8.13
C THR A 50 21.55 -4.24 -8.52
N ALA A 51 21.99 -4.21 -9.78
CA ALA A 51 23.00 -3.26 -10.25
C ALA A 51 22.49 -1.80 -10.18
N VAL A 52 21.25 -1.56 -10.63
CA VAL A 52 20.61 -0.24 -10.54
C VAL A 52 20.35 0.14 -9.10
N LEU A 53 19.92 -0.81 -8.26
CA LEU A 53 19.70 -0.56 -6.84
C LEU A 53 20.99 -0.16 -6.11
N ARG A 54 22.15 -0.71 -6.49
CA ARG A 54 23.44 -0.29 -5.90
C ARG A 54 23.79 1.16 -6.24
N GLN A 55 23.47 1.62 -7.44
CA GLN A 55 23.82 2.97 -7.89
C GLN A 55 22.78 4.02 -7.49
N GLN A 56 21.49 3.70 -7.60
CA GLN A 56 20.38 4.65 -7.47
C GLN A 56 19.48 4.35 -6.26
N GLY A 57 19.70 3.25 -5.56
CA GLY A 57 18.89 2.81 -4.42
C GLY A 57 18.72 3.85 -3.32
N PRO A 58 19.78 4.55 -2.86
CA PRO A 58 19.64 5.59 -1.84
C PRO A 58 18.68 6.71 -2.26
N VAL A 59 18.78 7.17 -3.50
CA VAL A 59 17.89 8.21 -4.06
C VAL A 59 16.45 7.70 -4.18
N LEU A 60 16.26 6.47 -4.63
CA LEU A 60 14.93 5.86 -4.74
C LEU A 60 14.26 5.67 -3.37
N VAL A 61 15.01 5.21 -2.38
CA VAL A 61 14.53 5.06 -1.00
C VAL A 61 14.16 6.42 -0.42
N LEU A 62 15.03 7.43 -0.60
CA LEU A 62 14.73 8.79 -0.14
C LEU A 62 13.48 9.36 -0.82
N ALA A 63 13.34 9.21 -2.13
CA ALA A 63 12.17 9.68 -2.88
C ALA A 63 10.87 9.02 -2.36
N CYS A 64 10.90 7.71 -2.13
CA CYS A 64 9.74 6.98 -1.59
C CYS A 64 9.46 7.36 -0.12
N LEU A 65 10.49 7.57 0.71
CA LEU A 65 10.33 8.05 2.08
C LEU A 65 9.69 9.43 2.12
N LEU A 66 10.11 10.35 1.25
CA LEU A 66 9.52 11.68 1.15
C LEU A 66 8.08 11.61 0.64
N LEU A 67 7.81 10.81 -0.39
CA LEU A 67 6.47 10.63 -0.95
C LEU A 67 5.50 10.09 0.11
N HIS A 68 5.83 8.97 0.74
CA HIS A 68 4.95 8.34 1.73
C HIS A 68 4.94 9.10 3.04
N GLY A 69 6.10 9.51 3.55
CA GLY A 69 6.19 10.34 4.75
C GLY A 69 5.38 11.63 4.63
N GLY A 70 5.47 12.30 3.48
CA GLY A 70 4.61 13.43 3.11
C GLY A 70 3.14 13.04 3.05
N GLY A 71 2.79 11.93 2.40
CA GLY A 71 1.41 11.43 2.33
C GLY A 71 0.79 11.15 3.70
N PHE A 72 1.48 10.42 4.57
CA PHE A 72 1.03 10.16 5.94
C PHE A 72 0.94 11.45 6.77
N LEU A 73 1.94 12.33 6.67
CA LEU A 73 1.98 13.59 7.42
C LEU A 73 0.85 14.53 6.99
N LEU A 74 0.71 14.79 5.70
CA LEU A 74 -0.34 15.68 5.16
C LEU A 74 -1.73 15.07 5.36
N GLY A 75 -1.87 13.76 5.16
CA GLY A 75 -3.11 13.03 5.43
C GLY A 75 -3.52 13.04 6.91
N TRP A 76 -2.58 13.29 7.84
CA TRP A 76 -2.89 13.50 9.25
C TRP A 76 -3.11 14.98 9.59
N LEU A 77 -2.27 15.88 9.06
CA LEU A 77 -2.23 17.29 9.41
C LEU A 77 -3.42 18.07 8.83
N ILE A 78 -3.77 17.85 7.57
CA ILE A 78 -4.88 18.56 6.90
C ILE A 78 -6.22 18.33 7.61
N PRO A 79 -6.67 17.08 7.86
CA PRO A 79 -7.93 16.88 8.59
C PRO A 79 -7.86 17.37 10.03
N ARG A 80 -6.68 17.38 10.66
CA ARG A 80 -6.50 17.97 11.99
C ARG A 80 -6.74 19.48 11.97
N LEU A 81 -6.20 20.19 10.99
CA LEU A 81 -6.43 21.63 10.81
C LEU A 81 -7.89 21.92 10.44
N ALA A 82 -8.57 20.99 9.77
CA ALA A 82 -10.00 21.06 9.48
C ALA A 82 -10.91 20.65 10.66
N GLY A 83 -10.37 20.41 11.86
CA GLY A 83 -11.15 20.08 13.05
C GLY A 83 -11.77 18.68 13.06
N GLN A 84 -11.29 17.75 12.23
CA GLN A 84 -11.83 16.38 12.16
C GLN A 84 -11.50 15.56 13.41
N SER A 85 -12.31 14.53 13.68
CA SER A 85 -12.08 13.61 14.80
C SER A 85 -10.72 12.89 14.68
N VAL A 86 -10.15 12.47 15.82
CA VAL A 86 -8.88 11.71 15.83
C VAL A 86 -8.97 10.43 15.00
N GLN A 87 -10.15 9.79 14.97
CA GLN A 87 -10.39 8.63 14.12
C GLN A 87 -10.28 8.98 12.64
N ALA A 88 -10.97 10.04 12.20
CA ALA A 88 -10.91 10.51 10.82
C ALA A 88 -9.49 10.91 10.41
N GLN A 89 -8.76 11.65 11.26
CA GLN A 89 -7.37 12.04 11.02
C GLN A 89 -6.47 10.82 10.78
N ARG A 90 -6.58 9.78 11.62
CA ARG A 90 -5.79 8.55 11.49
C ARG A 90 -6.18 7.76 10.25
N THR A 91 -7.47 7.65 9.95
CA THR A 91 -7.95 6.97 8.74
C THR A 91 -7.44 7.67 7.48
N ILE A 92 -7.61 8.99 7.38
CA ILE A 92 -7.15 9.76 6.20
C ILE A 92 -5.63 9.67 6.05
N SER A 93 -4.87 9.72 7.14
CA SER A 93 -3.41 9.52 7.11
C SER A 93 -3.02 8.17 6.51
N ILE A 94 -3.69 7.08 6.91
CA ILE A 94 -3.44 5.75 6.33
C ILE A 94 -3.85 5.70 4.86
N GLU A 95 -5.03 6.20 4.50
CA GLU A 95 -5.53 6.15 3.12
C GLU A 95 -4.68 6.98 2.14
N VAL A 96 -4.17 8.14 2.57
CA VAL A 96 -3.32 8.99 1.74
C VAL A 96 -1.88 8.46 1.68
N GLY A 97 -1.35 7.98 2.81
CA GLY A 97 0.03 7.49 2.91
C GLY A 97 0.22 6.11 2.27
N MET A 98 -0.78 5.23 2.34
CA MET A 98 -0.75 3.91 1.73
C MET A 98 -1.31 3.96 0.31
N GLN A 99 -0.44 3.70 -0.66
CA GLN A 99 -0.83 3.63 -2.07
C GLN A 99 -0.90 2.18 -2.54
N ASN A 100 -1.59 1.95 -3.66
CA ASN A 100 -1.58 0.63 -4.30
C ASN A 100 -0.31 0.46 -5.14
N SER A 101 0.80 0.14 -4.47
CA SER A 101 2.10 -0.02 -5.12
C SER A 101 2.19 -1.28 -5.99
N GLY A 102 1.35 -2.29 -5.73
CA GLY A 102 1.22 -3.46 -6.61
C GLY A 102 0.67 -3.08 -7.99
N LEU A 103 -0.34 -2.20 -8.02
CA LEU A 103 -0.88 -1.69 -9.28
C LEU A 103 0.14 -0.82 -10.03
N ALA A 104 0.93 -0.02 -9.32
CA ALA A 104 2.02 0.75 -9.91
C ALA A 104 3.04 -0.16 -10.61
N VAL A 105 3.43 -1.27 -9.97
CA VAL A 105 4.31 -2.28 -10.57
C VAL A 105 3.70 -2.93 -11.81
N VAL A 106 2.43 -3.34 -11.74
CA VAL A 106 1.73 -3.96 -12.87
C VAL A 106 1.65 -2.99 -14.04
N LEU A 107 1.33 -1.73 -13.78
CA LEU A 107 1.31 -0.67 -14.79
C LEU A 107 2.68 -0.39 -15.38
N ALA A 108 3.73 -0.35 -14.57
CA ALA A 108 5.09 -0.15 -15.07
C ALA A 108 5.50 -1.26 -16.06
N ARG A 109 5.09 -2.51 -15.80
CA ARG A 109 5.41 -3.65 -16.68
C ARG A 109 4.50 -3.77 -17.90
N SER A 110 3.22 -3.44 -17.77
CA SER A 110 2.21 -3.65 -18.82
C SER A 110 1.80 -2.40 -19.58
N GLY A 111 2.14 -1.21 -19.08
CA GLY A 111 1.71 0.09 -19.59
C GLY A 111 2.57 0.67 -20.71
N GLY A 112 3.46 -0.12 -21.30
CA GLY A 112 4.30 0.33 -22.44
C GLY A 112 5.49 1.20 -22.05
N PHE A 113 5.89 1.22 -20.78
CA PHE A 113 7.13 1.89 -20.38
C PHE A 113 8.34 1.16 -20.97
N ALA A 114 9.22 1.91 -21.63
CA ALA A 114 10.37 1.36 -22.34
C ALA A 114 11.39 0.66 -21.41
N SER A 115 11.44 1.05 -20.13
CA SER A 115 12.44 0.54 -19.19
C SER A 115 11.81 -0.35 -18.11
N PRO A 116 12.28 -1.59 -17.94
CA PRO A 116 11.93 -2.46 -16.81
C PRO A 116 12.22 -1.84 -15.43
N LEU A 117 13.06 -0.80 -15.37
CA LEU A 117 13.40 -0.07 -14.15
C LEU A 117 12.23 0.72 -13.58
N THR A 118 11.23 1.04 -14.39
CA THR A 118 10.03 1.80 -13.96
C THR A 118 9.20 1.06 -12.91
N ALA A 119 9.36 -0.25 -12.76
CA ALA A 119 8.70 -1.03 -11.72
C ALA A 119 9.40 -0.92 -10.34
N LEU A 120 10.66 -0.50 -10.32
CA LEU A 120 11.47 -0.48 -9.10
C LEU A 120 10.96 0.51 -8.04
N PRO A 121 10.54 1.75 -8.38
CA PRO A 121 9.92 2.66 -7.41
C PRO A 121 8.66 2.06 -6.77
N GLY A 122 7.81 1.39 -7.56
CA GLY A 122 6.61 0.73 -7.04
C GLY A 122 6.94 -0.39 -6.06
N ALA A 123 7.97 -1.20 -6.34
CA ALA A 123 8.40 -2.26 -5.44
C ALA A 123 8.97 -1.72 -4.11
N ILE A 124 9.81 -0.67 -4.17
CA ILE A 124 10.41 -0.04 -2.98
C ILE A 124 9.34 0.70 -2.17
N SER A 125 8.43 1.40 -2.85
CA SER A 125 7.26 2.05 -2.28
C SER A 125 6.46 1.07 -1.41
N ALA A 126 6.17 -0.13 -1.92
CA ALA A 126 5.41 -1.16 -1.21
C ALA A 126 6.00 -1.46 0.18
N VAL A 127 7.32 -1.59 0.26
CA VAL A 127 8.02 -1.85 1.53
C VAL A 127 7.92 -0.63 2.46
N ILE A 128 8.22 0.56 1.94
CA ILE A 128 8.30 1.78 2.75
C ILE A 128 6.94 2.15 3.36
N HIS A 129 5.88 2.20 2.56
CA HIS A 129 4.57 2.59 3.10
C HIS A 129 3.98 1.54 4.05
N CYS A 130 4.31 0.25 3.86
CA CYS A 130 3.95 -0.81 4.81
C CYS A 130 4.70 -0.66 6.15
N LEU A 131 6.00 -0.32 6.13
CA LEU A 131 6.77 -0.07 7.35
C LEU A 131 6.25 1.15 8.10
N ILE A 132 6.04 2.28 7.41
CA ILE A 132 5.49 3.51 8.01
C ILE A 132 4.09 3.25 8.55
N GLY A 133 3.18 2.70 7.73
CA GLY A 133 1.79 2.42 8.09
C GLY A 133 1.67 1.46 9.27
N SER A 134 2.44 0.36 9.27
CA SER A 134 2.43 -0.60 10.38
C SER A 134 2.96 0.01 11.68
N THR A 135 3.99 0.85 11.59
CA THR A 135 4.53 1.57 12.75
C THR A 135 3.52 2.55 13.31
N LEU A 136 2.88 3.36 12.47
CA LEU A 136 1.82 4.29 12.88
C LEU A 136 0.62 3.55 13.50
N ALA A 137 0.17 2.47 12.87
CA ALA A 137 -0.91 1.64 13.39
C ALA A 137 -0.55 1.03 14.76
N ALA A 138 0.70 0.58 14.94
CA ALA A 138 1.17 0.06 16.22
C ALA A 138 1.23 1.14 17.32
N VAL A 139 1.70 2.34 16.99
CA VAL A 139 1.72 3.49 17.90
C VAL A 139 0.30 3.90 18.29
N TRP A 140 -0.59 4.08 17.32
CA TRP A 140 -1.97 4.52 17.58
C TRP A 140 -2.82 3.47 18.30
N ARG A 141 -2.53 2.18 18.13
CA ARG A 141 -3.18 1.10 18.89
C ARG A 141 -2.86 1.18 20.39
N ARG A 142 -1.68 1.69 20.75
CA ARG A 142 -1.27 1.87 22.16
C ARG A 142 -1.82 3.15 22.79
N GLN A 143 -2.33 4.07 21.99
CA GLN A 143 -2.92 5.32 22.50
C GLN A 143 -4.37 5.08 22.90
N PRO A 144 -4.81 5.56 24.08
CA PRO A 144 -6.22 5.52 24.47
C PRO A 144 -7.09 6.14 23.39
N ARG A 145 -8.27 5.58 23.14
CA ARG A 145 -9.28 6.25 22.32
C ARG A 145 -9.70 7.53 23.06
N SER A 146 -9.03 8.63 22.75
CA SER A 146 -9.37 9.94 23.30
C SER A 146 -10.77 10.28 22.80
N ASN A 147 -11.78 10.11 23.66
CA ASN A 147 -13.10 10.71 23.52
C ASN A 147 -12.92 12.23 23.63
N ARG A 148 -12.54 12.88 22.54
CA ARG A 148 -12.86 14.29 22.36
C ARG A 148 -13.86 14.35 21.22
N MET A 149 -15.12 14.53 21.64
CA MET A 149 -16.18 15.15 20.84
C MET A 149 -15.69 16.50 20.31
#